data_AF-Q0BST9-F1
#
_entry.id   AF-Q0BST9-F1
#
_cell.length_a   1.000
_cell.length_b   1.000
_cell.length_c   1.000
_cell.angle_alpha   90.00
_cell.angle_beta   90.00
_cell.angle_gamma   90.00
#
_symmetry.space_group_name_H-M   'P 1'
#
loop_
_entity.id
_entity.type
_entity.pdbx_description
1 polymer ?
#
loop_
_entity_poly.entity_id
_entity_poly.type
_entity_poly.pdbx_seq_one_letter_code
_entity_poly.pdbx_strand_id
1 'polypeptide(L)'
;MMQVINAITITTMRPAHRRIAISYESIEFHPVNMTAKIVQKLNGTISATQHVQDRIRDPMFITVRPDWAISEASVSPEKNRLSRRSLLRAGLAVPALSTTLYGGPSYAAGSSPASKTDIPSAGRPLSAEKDVLSYNNFYEFGSTKDIVSAAQAMQLHPWSLTIDGMVGKPRTIAFEDLLGKMKVEERIYRHRCVEAWSMTVPWMGFPLADLIALAEPLSGARYVVFKTRMEPDQMPGLAQIWYPWPYTEGLAMDEATHPLAFIATGLYGKPLSPQNGAPLRLVVPWKYGFKSAKSLASISFTDQRPKTFWEQTGPREYGFWANVNPDVSHPRWSQASERLIGSDERVPTLLYNGYAEQVASLYTGRSREKLFM
;
A
#
# COMPACT_ATOMS: atom_id res chain seq x y z
N MET A 1 -39.90 50.12 -4.44
CA MET A 1 -38.44 49.86 -4.45
C MET A 1 -38.14 49.05 -3.20
N MET A 2 -37.90 47.76 -3.34
CA MET A 2 -37.61 46.83 -2.23
C MET A 2 -36.43 45.97 -2.67
N GLN A 3 -35.32 46.01 -1.91
CA GLN A 3 -34.08 45.29 -2.21
C GLN A 3 -34.26 43.79 -1.95
N VAL A 4 -33.78 42.96 -2.87
CA VAL A 4 -33.56 41.52 -2.64
C VAL A 4 -32.20 41.39 -1.95
N ILE A 5 -32.20 40.92 -0.70
CA ILE A 5 -30.97 40.48 -0.02
C ILE A 5 -30.91 38.96 -0.18
N ASN A 6 -29.92 38.46 -0.91
CA ASN A 6 -29.60 37.03 -0.93
C ASN A 6 -28.84 36.72 0.37
N ALA A 7 -29.47 36.00 1.30
CA ALA A 7 -28.78 35.44 2.46
C ALA A 7 -28.10 34.12 2.05
N ILE A 8 -26.77 34.05 2.18
CA ILE A 8 -26.01 32.82 2.02
C ILE A 8 -25.83 32.21 3.41
N THR A 9 -26.53 31.13 3.70
CA THR A 9 -26.32 30.38 4.95
C THR A 9 -25.30 29.29 4.70
N ILE A 10 -24.11 29.41 5.33
CA ILE A 10 -23.06 28.39 5.29
C ILE A 10 -23.18 27.56 6.57
N THR A 11 -23.73 26.36 6.46
CA THR A 11 -23.80 25.42 7.59
C THR A 11 -22.59 24.49 7.56
N THR A 12 -21.69 24.62 8.53
CA THR A 12 -20.58 23.69 8.74
C THR A 12 -21.03 22.53 9.64
N MET A 13 -21.02 21.30 9.11
CA MET A 13 -21.18 20.08 9.93
C MET A 13 -19.81 19.46 10.27
N ARG A 14 -19.72 18.86 11.46
CA ARG A 14 -18.52 18.26 12.11
C ARG A 14 -17.79 17.19 11.26
N PRO A 15 -16.52 16.84 11.60
CA PRO A 15 -15.53 16.40 10.63
C PRO A 15 -15.64 14.91 10.34
N ALA A 16 -16.30 14.57 9.24
CA ALA A 16 -16.09 13.28 8.57
C ALA A 16 -16.24 13.37 7.04
N HIS A 17 -16.86 14.42 6.48
CA HIS A 17 -16.91 14.61 5.02
C HIS A 17 -16.86 16.10 4.66
N ARG A 18 -15.83 16.54 3.92
CA ARG A 18 -15.78 17.88 3.32
C ARG A 18 -16.71 17.92 2.10
N ARG A 19 -17.97 18.30 2.31
CA ARG A 19 -18.86 18.78 1.25
C ARG A 19 -19.43 20.12 1.71
N ILE A 20 -19.26 21.16 0.90
CA ILE A 20 -20.01 22.41 1.06
C ILE A 20 -21.25 22.25 0.19
N ALA A 21 -22.43 22.20 0.81
CA ALA A 21 -23.69 22.31 0.10
C ALA A 21 -24.10 23.78 0.06
N ILE A 22 -24.39 24.30 -1.14
CA ILE A 22 -25.03 25.59 -1.32
C ILE A 22 -26.47 25.28 -1.74
N SER A 23 -27.43 25.51 -0.84
CA SER A 23 -28.85 25.40 -1.15
C SER A 23 -29.44 26.79 -1.38
N TYR A 24 -30.26 26.94 -2.42
CA TYR A 24 -31.10 28.11 -2.63
C TYR A 24 -32.51 27.77 -2.17
N GLU A 25 -33.04 28.46 -1.17
CA GLU A 25 -34.47 28.37 -0.83
C GLU A 25 -35.26 29.35 -1.71
N SER A 26 -36.23 28.83 -2.44
CA SER A 26 -37.23 29.62 -3.16
C SER A 26 -38.37 29.99 -2.19
N ILE A 27 -38.57 31.27 -1.93
CA ILE A 27 -39.75 31.78 -1.21
C ILE A 27 -40.86 32.00 -2.24
N GLU A 28 -41.97 31.28 -2.13
CA GLU A 28 -43.17 31.48 -2.95
C GLU A 28 -43.94 32.74 -2.50
N PHE A 29 -44.34 33.59 -3.45
CA PHE A 29 -45.34 34.64 -3.24
C PHE A 29 -46.49 34.51 -4.24
N HIS A 30 -47.71 34.64 -3.73
CA HIS A 30 -48.95 34.57 -4.51
C HIS A 30 -49.16 35.80 -5.41
N PRO A 31 -49.87 35.66 -6.55
CA PRO A 31 -49.86 36.63 -7.63
C PRO A 31 -50.83 37.79 -7.38
N VAL A 32 -50.39 39.02 -7.66
CA VAL A 32 -51.30 40.16 -7.87
C VAL A 32 -51.07 40.71 -9.29
N ASN A 33 -52.15 40.67 -10.07
CA ASN A 33 -52.40 41.27 -11.39
C ASN A 33 -51.27 42.09 -12.03
N MET A 34 -50.56 41.50 -13.01
CA MET A 34 -49.70 42.23 -13.95
C MET A 34 -50.24 42.16 -15.38
N THR A 35 -50.36 43.31 -16.02
CA THR A 35 -50.84 43.52 -17.40
C THR A 35 -49.96 42.88 -18.48
N ALA A 36 -50.58 42.48 -19.60
CA ALA A 36 -50.03 41.68 -20.70
C ALA A 36 -48.70 42.16 -21.33
N LYS A 37 -48.35 43.46 -21.24
CA LYS A 37 -47.07 43.99 -21.74
C LYS A 37 -45.86 43.60 -20.88
N ILE A 38 -46.05 43.24 -19.60
CA ILE A 38 -44.97 42.79 -18.71
C ILE A 38 -44.68 41.30 -18.92
N VAL A 39 -45.72 40.50 -19.21
CA VAL A 39 -45.62 39.05 -19.48
C VAL A 39 -44.79 38.76 -20.74
N GLN A 40 -44.90 39.57 -21.79
CA GLN A 40 -44.13 39.35 -23.03
C GLN A 40 -42.63 39.69 -22.87
N LYS A 41 -42.29 40.69 -22.05
CA LYS A 41 -40.90 41.04 -21.72
C LYS A 41 -40.27 40.03 -20.74
N LEU A 42 -41.07 39.46 -19.84
CA LEU A 42 -40.66 38.34 -18.97
C LEU A 42 -40.48 37.04 -19.76
N ASN A 43 -41.37 36.68 -20.71
CA ASN A 43 -41.23 35.46 -21.51
C ASN A 43 -40.01 35.46 -22.44
N GLY A 44 -39.63 36.62 -23.00
CA GLY A 44 -38.37 36.77 -23.73
C GLY A 44 -37.12 36.62 -22.83
N THR A 45 -37.24 37.01 -21.56
CA THR A 45 -36.17 36.84 -20.56
C THR A 45 -36.13 35.40 -20.04
N ILE A 46 -37.28 34.74 -19.87
CA ILE A 46 -37.39 33.34 -19.43
C ILE A 46 -36.82 32.40 -20.49
N SER A 47 -37.04 32.64 -21.79
CA SER A 47 -36.43 31.84 -22.87
C SER A 47 -34.89 31.96 -22.90
N ALA A 48 -34.36 33.17 -22.63
CA ALA A 48 -32.92 33.38 -22.47
C ALA A 48 -32.37 32.74 -21.17
N THR A 49 -33.19 32.60 -20.13
CA THR A 49 -32.82 31.95 -18.87
C THR A 49 -32.88 30.42 -18.99
N GLN A 50 -33.81 29.88 -19.80
CA GLN A 50 -33.95 28.44 -20.04
C GLN A 50 -32.83 27.90 -20.95
N HIS A 51 -32.36 28.70 -21.91
CA HIS A 51 -31.15 28.38 -22.69
C HIS A 51 -29.84 28.49 -21.90
N VAL A 52 -29.83 29.16 -20.75
CA VAL A 52 -28.71 29.18 -19.79
C VAL A 52 -28.85 28.04 -18.77
N GLN A 53 -30.06 27.65 -18.39
CA GLN A 53 -30.32 26.50 -17.50
C GLN A 53 -30.04 25.14 -18.16
N ASP A 54 -30.24 25.01 -19.47
CA ASP A 54 -29.92 23.76 -20.19
C ASP A 54 -28.44 23.60 -20.57
N ARG A 55 -27.61 24.63 -20.33
CA ARG A 55 -26.15 24.57 -20.57
C ARG A 55 -25.30 24.45 -19.30
N ILE A 56 -25.92 24.10 -18.17
CA ILE A 56 -25.25 23.79 -16.90
C ILE A 56 -25.87 22.50 -16.33
N ARG A 57 -25.65 21.38 -17.03
CA ARG A 57 -25.91 20.01 -16.52
C ARG A 57 -24.66 19.14 -16.43
N ASP A 58 -23.47 19.75 -16.52
CA ASP A 58 -22.26 19.14 -16.01
C ASP A 58 -21.73 19.99 -14.85
N PRO A 59 -21.49 19.41 -13.66
CA PRO A 59 -20.83 20.14 -12.60
C PRO A 59 -19.45 20.60 -13.09
N MET A 60 -19.31 21.91 -13.30
CA MET A 60 -18.00 22.51 -13.55
C MET A 60 -17.23 22.48 -12.24
N PHE A 61 -16.41 21.45 -12.06
CA PHE A 61 -15.46 21.36 -10.97
C PHE A 61 -14.36 22.42 -11.18
N ILE A 62 -14.46 23.54 -10.47
CA ILE A 62 -13.33 24.42 -10.29
C ILE A 62 -12.36 23.70 -9.35
N THR A 63 -11.34 23.07 -9.93
CA THR A 63 -10.21 22.52 -9.17
C THR A 63 -9.42 23.70 -8.61
N VAL A 64 -9.69 24.07 -7.37
CA VAL A 64 -8.81 24.97 -6.62
C VAL A 64 -7.51 24.20 -6.36
N ARG A 65 -6.43 24.62 -7.01
CA ARG A 65 -5.09 24.06 -6.78
C ARG A 65 -4.67 24.44 -5.35
N PRO A 66 -4.17 23.50 -4.53
CA PRO A 66 -3.57 23.84 -3.24
C PRO A 66 -2.30 24.68 -3.41
N ASP A 67 -2.02 25.57 -2.45
CA ASP A 67 -0.94 26.57 -2.49
C ASP A 67 0.50 26.00 -2.54
N TRP A 68 0.65 24.68 -2.52
CA TRP A 68 1.91 23.94 -2.61
C TRP A 68 2.08 23.18 -3.93
N ALA A 69 1.26 23.49 -4.93
CA ALA A 69 1.37 22.92 -6.28
C ALA A 69 2.65 23.42 -6.99
N ILE A 70 3.78 22.75 -6.74
CA ILE A 70 4.99 22.95 -7.54
C ILE A 70 4.86 22.12 -8.83
N SER A 71 5.15 22.74 -9.98
CA SER A 71 4.99 22.10 -11.29
C SER A 71 6.04 20.99 -11.49
N GLU A 72 5.71 20.00 -12.33
CA GLU A 72 6.57 18.86 -12.69
C GLU A 72 7.99 19.25 -13.16
N ALA A 73 8.24 20.52 -13.49
CA ALA A 73 9.57 21.02 -13.80
C ALA A 73 10.53 21.07 -12.59
N SER A 74 10.04 20.94 -11.34
CA SER A 74 10.86 21.17 -10.14
C SER A 74 11.46 19.91 -9.48
N VAL A 75 11.27 18.71 -10.05
CA VAL A 75 11.62 17.44 -9.35
C VAL A 75 12.66 16.58 -10.11
N SER A 76 13.24 17.02 -11.24
CA SER A 76 14.35 16.26 -11.86
C SER A 76 15.28 17.13 -12.73
N PRO A 77 16.60 16.88 -12.73
CA PRO A 77 17.55 17.52 -13.65
C PRO A 77 17.26 17.18 -15.12
N GLU A 78 17.43 18.18 -15.98
CA GLU A 78 16.96 18.29 -17.36
C GLU A 78 17.49 17.25 -18.37
N LYS A 79 18.42 16.36 -17.99
CA LYS A 79 19.16 15.52 -18.95
C LYS A 79 18.43 14.33 -19.56
N ASN A 80 17.25 13.95 -19.06
CA ASN A 80 16.50 12.78 -19.58
C ASN A 80 15.09 13.12 -20.10
N ARG A 81 14.86 14.36 -20.56
CA ARG A 81 13.55 14.77 -21.06
C ARG A 81 13.37 14.42 -22.55
N LEU A 82 13.07 13.16 -22.87
CA LEU A 82 12.51 12.81 -24.18
C LEU A 82 10.99 12.96 -24.13
N SER A 83 10.48 14.00 -24.79
CA SER A 83 9.04 14.23 -24.90
C SER A 83 8.36 13.16 -25.76
N ARG A 84 7.11 12.77 -25.45
CA ARG A 84 6.33 11.81 -26.25
C ARG A 84 6.19 12.18 -27.74
N ARG A 85 6.43 13.44 -28.13
CA ARG A 85 6.39 13.90 -29.53
C ARG A 85 7.66 13.58 -30.33
N SER A 86 8.81 13.34 -29.70
CA SER A 86 10.04 12.97 -30.42
C SER A 86 10.08 11.48 -30.79
N LEU A 87 9.41 10.60 -30.04
CA LEU A 87 9.37 9.17 -30.33
C LEU A 87 8.44 8.82 -31.51
N LEU A 88 7.37 9.58 -31.73
CA LEU A 88 6.46 9.39 -32.87
C LEU A 88 7.08 9.82 -34.21
N ARG A 89 8.17 10.61 -34.21
CA ARG A 89 8.90 10.98 -35.44
C ARG A 89 10.02 10.02 -35.82
N ALA A 90 10.43 9.13 -34.91
CA ALA A 90 11.53 8.18 -35.15
C ALA A 90 11.05 6.79 -35.62
N GLY A 91 9.74 6.56 -35.73
CA GLY A 91 9.14 5.25 -36.02
C GLY A 91 8.93 4.89 -37.49
N LEU A 92 9.45 5.66 -38.45
CA LEU A 92 9.31 5.38 -39.89
C LEU A 92 10.69 5.23 -40.56
N ALA A 93 11.42 4.16 -40.23
CA ALA A 93 12.37 3.47 -41.11
C ALA A 93 13.12 2.39 -40.31
N VAL A 94 12.95 1.11 -40.68
CA VAL A 94 13.99 0.09 -40.96
C VAL A 94 13.33 -1.31 -40.94
N PRO A 95 13.65 -2.20 -41.90
CA PRO A 95 12.92 -3.44 -42.16
C PRO A 95 13.38 -4.61 -41.27
N ALA A 96 12.55 -5.66 -41.27
CA ALA A 96 12.66 -6.90 -40.52
C ALA A 96 14.01 -7.63 -40.62
N LEU A 97 14.49 -8.15 -39.47
CA LEU A 97 15.36 -9.32 -39.41
C LEU A 97 14.94 -10.22 -38.21
N SER A 98 14.54 -11.44 -38.51
CA SER A 98 14.20 -12.49 -37.55
C SER A 98 15.39 -12.90 -36.69
N THR A 99 15.19 -12.95 -35.37
CA THR A 99 15.89 -13.89 -34.47
C THR A 99 14.93 -14.35 -33.38
N THR A 100 14.52 -15.61 -33.48
CA THR A 100 13.81 -16.37 -32.44
C THR A 100 14.79 -16.82 -31.36
N LEU A 101 14.76 -16.20 -30.18
CA LEU A 101 15.28 -16.77 -28.93
C LEU A 101 14.41 -16.30 -27.74
N TYR A 102 13.75 -17.26 -27.08
CA TYR A 102 13.15 -17.21 -25.73
C TYR A 102 12.59 -15.86 -25.25
N GLY A 103 11.37 -15.54 -25.70
CA GLY A 103 10.56 -14.46 -25.11
C GLY A 103 9.77 -14.97 -23.90
N GLY A 104 10.32 -14.82 -22.69
CA GLY A 104 9.49 -14.65 -21.51
C GLY A 104 8.64 -13.38 -21.65
N PRO A 105 7.52 -13.21 -20.94
CA PRO A 105 6.71 -12.01 -21.07
C PRO A 105 7.56 -10.77 -20.73
N SER A 106 7.90 -9.99 -21.76
CA SER A 106 8.46 -8.66 -21.64
C SER A 106 7.41 -7.79 -20.97
N TYR A 107 7.58 -7.52 -19.68
CA TYR A 107 6.88 -6.43 -19.02
C TYR A 107 7.28 -5.15 -19.75
N ALA A 108 6.33 -4.58 -20.50
CA ALA A 108 6.48 -3.24 -21.03
C ALA A 108 6.75 -2.31 -19.84
N ALA A 109 7.99 -1.81 -19.74
CA ALA A 109 8.37 -0.71 -18.87
C ALA A 109 7.63 0.54 -19.34
N GLY A 110 6.37 0.64 -18.93
CA GLY A 110 5.39 1.50 -19.57
C GLY A 110 4.11 1.65 -18.76
N SER A 111 4.22 1.66 -17.43
CA SER A 111 3.22 2.28 -16.58
C SER A 111 3.91 2.84 -15.34
N SER A 112 4.02 4.16 -15.25
CA SER A 112 4.17 4.79 -13.93
C SER A 112 2.89 4.50 -13.16
N PRO A 113 2.94 3.85 -11.99
CA PRO A 113 1.72 3.62 -11.22
C PRO A 113 1.10 4.96 -10.81
N ALA A 114 -0.07 5.24 -11.36
CA ALA A 114 -0.90 6.36 -10.99
C ALA A 114 -1.72 6.01 -9.74
N SER A 115 -1.35 6.59 -8.61
CA SER A 115 -2.24 7.31 -7.67
C SER A 115 -1.42 7.66 -6.43
N LYS A 116 -1.27 8.95 -6.12
CA LYS A 116 -0.74 9.41 -4.84
C LYS A 116 -1.76 9.00 -3.77
N THR A 117 -1.43 7.98 -2.98
CA THR A 117 -2.14 7.71 -1.73
C THR A 117 -1.67 8.74 -0.68
N ASP A 118 -2.53 9.08 0.29
CA ASP A 118 -2.22 9.97 1.43
C ASP A 118 -1.17 9.37 2.40
N ILE A 119 -0.34 8.45 1.91
CA ILE A 119 0.67 7.74 2.68
C ILE A 119 1.88 8.65 2.82
N PRO A 120 2.31 8.97 4.06
CA PRO A 120 3.48 9.81 4.28
C PRO A 120 4.71 9.24 3.60
N SER A 121 5.53 10.12 3.05
CA SER A 121 6.91 9.78 2.67
C SER A 121 7.62 9.15 3.87
N ALA A 122 8.49 8.16 3.62
CA ALA A 122 9.29 7.51 4.64
C ALA A 122 10.20 8.46 5.45
N GLY A 123 10.28 9.74 5.09
CA GLY A 123 10.94 10.79 5.86
C GLY A 123 12.47 10.71 5.85
N ARG A 124 13.05 9.84 5.01
CA ARG A 124 14.50 9.66 4.84
C ARG A 124 14.84 9.11 3.44
N PRO A 125 16.10 9.21 2.98
CA PRO A 125 16.52 8.71 1.66
C PRO A 125 16.26 7.21 1.47
N LEU A 126 16.15 6.81 0.21
CA LEU A 126 16.10 5.41 -0.18
C LEU A 126 17.42 4.71 0.20
N SER A 127 17.33 3.46 0.65
CA SER A 127 18.51 2.61 0.74
C SER A 127 19.05 2.34 -0.67
N ALA A 128 20.34 1.98 -0.79
CA ALA A 128 20.84 1.57 -2.10
C ALA A 128 20.23 0.22 -2.49
N GLU A 129 19.82 0.05 -3.75
CA GLU A 129 19.22 -1.19 -4.24
C GLU A 129 20.11 -2.41 -3.94
N LYS A 130 21.42 -2.28 -4.15
CA LYS A 130 22.40 -3.33 -3.85
C LYS A 130 22.31 -3.83 -2.40
N ASP A 131 22.05 -2.95 -1.44
CA ASP A 131 22.04 -3.32 -0.03
C ASP A 131 20.71 -3.99 0.34
N VAL A 132 19.60 -3.52 -0.26
CA VAL A 132 18.28 -4.15 -0.13
C VAL A 132 18.28 -5.58 -0.71
N LEU A 133 19.07 -5.82 -1.76
CA LEU A 133 19.22 -7.11 -2.44
C LEU A 133 20.26 -8.05 -1.81
N SER A 134 21.09 -7.56 -0.89
CA SER A 134 22.20 -8.35 -0.31
C SER A 134 22.15 -8.52 1.21
N TYR A 135 21.49 -7.62 1.94
CA TYR A 135 21.39 -7.68 3.39
C TYR A 135 20.02 -8.17 3.83
N ASN A 136 19.84 -9.50 3.85
CA ASN A 136 18.52 -10.12 4.05
C ASN A 136 18.53 -11.15 5.18
N ASN A 137 17.42 -11.23 5.92
CA ASN A 137 17.11 -12.37 6.78
C ASN A 137 16.15 -13.30 6.05
N PHE A 138 16.54 -14.54 5.77
CA PHE A 138 15.66 -15.55 5.19
C PHE A 138 16.08 -16.92 5.69
N TYR A 139 15.51 -17.36 6.81
CA TYR A 139 16.01 -18.49 7.59
C TYR A 139 15.84 -19.83 6.86
N GLU A 140 14.87 -19.92 5.95
CA GLU A 140 14.71 -21.03 4.99
C GLU A 140 15.98 -21.24 4.12
N PHE A 141 16.85 -20.25 3.99
CA PHE A 141 18.11 -20.33 3.24
C PHE A 141 19.38 -20.17 4.10
N GLY A 142 19.25 -19.83 5.39
CA GLY A 142 20.37 -19.69 6.32
C GLY A 142 20.14 -18.66 7.42
N SER A 143 20.91 -18.75 8.51
CA SER A 143 20.79 -17.89 9.70
C SER A 143 21.67 -16.63 9.67
N THR A 144 22.52 -16.48 8.65
CA THR A 144 23.36 -15.28 8.44
C THR A 144 22.72 -14.34 7.42
N LYS A 145 23.40 -13.24 7.08
CA LYS A 145 22.98 -12.35 6.00
C LYS A 145 23.39 -12.89 4.61
N ASP A 146 24.24 -13.90 4.56
CA ASP A 146 24.83 -14.46 3.34
C ASP A 146 23.94 -15.54 2.71
N ILE A 147 22.66 -15.23 2.52
CA ILE A 147 21.65 -16.18 2.01
C ILE A 147 21.35 -16.01 0.53
N VAL A 148 21.88 -14.96 -0.12
CA VAL A 148 21.49 -14.56 -1.48
C VAL A 148 21.75 -15.67 -2.49
N SER A 149 22.95 -16.26 -2.46
CA SER A 149 23.34 -17.33 -3.39
C SER A 149 22.41 -18.54 -3.27
N ALA A 150 22.13 -19.00 -2.04
CA ALA A 150 21.21 -20.10 -1.79
C ALA A 150 19.77 -19.76 -2.24
N ALA A 151 19.31 -18.55 -1.96
CA ALA A 151 17.97 -18.11 -2.35
C ALA A 151 17.75 -18.05 -3.87
N GLN A 152 18.79 -17.83 -4.68
CA GLN A 152 18.66 -17.81 -6.13
C GLN A 152 18.23 -19.16 -6.73
N ALA A 153 18.43 -20.28 -6.01
CA ALA A 153 17.98 -21.59 -6.46
C ALA A 153 16.46 -21.78 -6.36
N MET A 154 15.75 -20.85 -5.71
CA MET A 154 14.31 -20.93 -5.48
C MET A 154 13.52 -20.80 -6.78
N GLN A 155 12.71 -21.81 -7.06
CA GLN A 155 11.82 -21.82 -8.21
C GLN A 155 10.60 -20.92 -7.95
N LEU A 156 10.53 -19.80 -8.68
CA LEU A 156 9.44 -18.82 -8.54
C LEU A 156 8.21 -19.13 -9.39
N HIS A 157 8.33 -19.97 -10.42
CA HIS A 157 7.21 -20.33 -11.30
C HIS A 157 7.15 -21.85 -11.54
N PRO A 158 5.95 -22.45 -11.50
CA PRO A 158 4.67 -21.83 -11.15
C PRO A 158 4.57 -21.44 -9.66
N TRP A 159 3.73 -20.45 -9.35
CA TRP A 159 3.39 -20.07 -7.98
C TRP A 159 1.88 -19.96 -7.82
N SER A 160 1.39 -20.33 -6.64
CA SER A 160 -0.02 -20.18 -6.29
C SER A 160 -0.18 -19.78 -4.84
N LEU A 161 -1.26 -19.05 -4.57
CA LEU A 161 -1.68 -18.66 -3.23
C LEU A 161 -2.96 -19.40 -2.87
N THR A 162 -2.92 -20.18 -1.80
CA THR A 162 -4.11 -20.81 -1.21
C THR A 162 -4.81 -19.85 -0.25
N ILE A 163 -6.12 -19.73 -0.37
CA ILE A 163 -7.01 -18.94 0.48
C ILE A 163 -7.98 -19.91 1.15
N ASP A 164 -7.93 -20.02 2.48
CA ASP A 164 -8.74 -20.98 3.24
C ASP A 164 -9.14 -20.49 4.64
N GLY A 165 -9.62 -21.42 5.49
CA GLY A 165 -10.12 -21.13 6.84
C GLY A 165 -11.55 -20.58 6.81
N MET A 166 -11.79 -19.50 7.55
CA MET A 166 -13.09 -18.83 7.66
C MET A 166 -13.38 -17.96 6.44
N VAL A 167 -13.56 -18.58 5.28
CA VAL A 167 -13.93 -17.93 4.01
C VAL A 167 -15.13 -18.61 3.38
N GLY A 168 -15.92 -17.87 2.61
CA GLY A 168 -17.08 -18.45 1.91
C GLY A 168 -16.69 -19.38 0.75
N LYS A 169 -15.55 -19.11 0.10
CA LYS A 169 -15.08 -19.85 -1.08
C LYS A 169 -13.58 -20.12 -0.99
N PRO A 170 -13.16 -21.20 -0.31
CA PRO A 170 -11.78 -21.63 -0.30
C PRO A 170 -11.28 -21.86 -1.73
N ARG A 171 -10.08 -21.38 -2.06
CA ARG A 171 -9.54 -21.50 -3.41
C ARG A 171 -8.02 -21.37 -3.44
N THR A 172 -7.41 -21.92 -4.48
CA THR A 172 -6.02 -21.66 -4.83
C THR A 172 -6.00 -20.84 -6.11
N ILE A 173 -5.24 -19.74 -6.12
CA ILE A 173 -5.16 -18.80 -7.26
C ILE A 173 -3.72 -18.78 -7.75
N ALA A 174 -3.50 -18.92 -9.06
CA ALA A 174 -2.19 -18.72 -9.67
C ALA A 174 -1.70 -17.27 -9.45
N PHE A 175 -0.39 -17.09 -9.28
CA PHE A 175 0.18 -15.77 -9.01
C PHE A 175 -0.15 -14.76 -10.12
N GLU A 176 -0.09 -15.19 -11.38
CA GLU A 176 -0.37 -14.37 -12.55
C GLU A 176 -1.84 -13.91 -12.60
N ASP A 177 -2.77 -14.82 -12.26
CA ASP A 177 -4.21 -14.52 -12.17
C ASP A 177 -4.52 -13.58 -11.00
N LEU A 178 -3.84 -13.78 -9.87
CA LEU A 178 -3.96 -12.89 -8.72
C LEU A 178 -3.48 -11.49 -9.08
N LEU A 179 -2.29 -11.37 -9.68
CA LEU A 179 -1.72 -10.09 -10.07
C LEU A 179 -2.60 -9.36 -11.09
N GLY A 180 -3.18 -10.07 -12.06
CA GLY A 180 -4.12 -9.50 -13.03
C GLY A 180 -5.41 -8.93 -12.44
N LYS A 181 -5.76 -9.30 -11.20
CA LYS A 181 -6.93 -8.77 -10.46
C LYS A 181 -6.60 -7.58 -9.56
N MET A 182 -5.32 -7.28 -9.34
CA MET A 182 -4.87 -6.29 -8.36
C MET A 182 -4.39 -5.00 -9.02
N LYS A 183 -4.66 -3.86 -8.38
CA LYS A 183 -4.09 -2.58 -8.80
C LYS A 183 -2.70 -2.42 -8.17
N VAL A 184 -1.65 -2.57 -8.97
CA VAL A 184 -0.27 -2.39 -8.51
C VAL A 184 0.05 -0.92 -8.32
N GLU A 185 0.65 -0.59 -7.18
CA GLU A 185 1.15 0.73 -6.84
C GLU A 185 2.54 0.66 -6.20
N GLU A 186 3.24 1.79 -6.16
CA GLU A 186 4.52 1.93 -5.47
C GLU A 186 4.31 2.61 -4.12
N ARG A 187 4.97 2.09 -3.08
CA ARG A 187 4.99 2.67 -1.74
C ARG A 187 6.39 2.68 -1.16
N ILE A 188 6.85 3.86 -0.76
CA ILE A 188 8.14 4.03 -0.11
C ILE A 188 7.96 3.86 1.39
N TYR A 189 8.47 2.75 1.93
CA TYR A 189 8.35 2.44 3.35
C TYR A 189 9.69 2.31 4.06
N ARG A 190 9.68 2.68 5.34
CA ARG A 190 10.72 2.24 6.27
C ARG A 190 10.50 0.76 6.58
N HIS A 191 11.58 -0.02 6.52
CA HIS A 191 11.63 -1.39 7.00
C HIS A 191 12.58 -1.47 8.20
N ARG A 192 12.07 -1.89 9.35
CA ARG A 192 12.84 -1.95 10.61
C ARG A 192 12.92 -3.39 11.11
N CYS A 193 14.09 -4.01 11.06
CA CYS A 193 14.30 -5.34 11.62
C CYS A 193 14.51 -5.27 13.12
N VAL A 194 14.03 -6.24 13.90
CA VAL A 194 14.16 -6.30 15.36
C VAL A 194 15.62 -6.25 15.85
N GLU A 195 16.58 -6.67 15.01
CA GLU A 195 18.04 -6.63 15.22
C GLU A 195 18.66 -5.22 15.17
N ALA A 196 17.85 -4.17 15.36
CA ALA A 196 18.29 -2.78 15.40
C ALA A 196 18.99 -2.27 14.12
N TRP A 197 18.51 -2.71 12.96
CA TRP A 197 18.86 -2.14 11.66
C TRP A 197 17.62 -1.84 10.82
N SER A 198 17.76 -0.94 9.85
CA SER A 198 16.64 -0.50 9.02
C SER A 198 17.04 -0.11 7.60
N MET A 199 16.05 -0.09 6.71
CA MET A 199 16.14 0.31 5.32
C MET A 199 14.96 1.22 4.92
N THR A 200 15.07 1.91 3.79
CA THR A 200 13.95 2.58 3.13
C THR A 200 13.80 2.00 1.74
N VAL A 201 12.67 1.37 1.47
CA VAL A 201 12.47 0.54 0.28
C VAL A 201 11.26 1.04 -0.51
N PRO A 202 11.41 1.30 -1.82
CA PRO A 202 10.30 1.56 -2.74
C PRO A 202 9.68 0.22 -3.15
N TRP A 203 8.71 -0.25 -2.38
CA TRP A 203 7.97 -1.49 -2.66
C TRP A 203 6.98 -1.27 -3.79
N MET A 204 6.79 -2.28 -4.63
CA MET A 204 5.70 -2.36 -5.59
C MET A 204 4.79 -3.53 -5.23
N GLY A 205 3.48 -3.36 -5.39
CA GLY A 205 2.52 -4.37 -4.98
C GLY A 205 1.11 -3.79 -4.83
N PHE A 206 0.30 -4.37 -3.96
CA PHE A 206 -1.08 -3.91 -3.74
C PHE A 206 -1.46 -3.94 -2.25
N PRO A 207 -2.44 -3.13 -1.82
CA PRO A 207 -2.96 -3.15 -0.45
C PRO A 207 -3.38 -4.56 -0.02
N LEU A 208 -3.03 -4.97 1.20
CA LEU A 208 -3.48 -6.27 1.74
C LEU A 208 -5.01 -6.33 1.85
N ALA A 209 -5.67 -5.18 2.10
CA ALA A 209 -7.11 -5.06 2.13
C ALA A 209 -7.78 -5.55 0.84
N ASP A 210 -7.16 -5.34 -0.34
CA ASP A 210 -7.71 -5.77 -1.63
C ASP A 210 -7.66 -7.30 -1.76
N LEU A 211 -6.61 -7.94 -1.26
CA LEU A 211 -6.52 -9.40 -1.17
C LEU A 211 -7.52 -9.99 -0.19
N ILE A 212 -7.75 -9.32 0.95
CA ILE A 212 -8.77 -9.73 1.92
C ILE A 212 -10.18 -9.57 1.33
N ALA A 213 -10.44 -8.48 0.62
CA ALA A 213 -11.71 -8.28 -0.08
C ALA A 213 -11.93 -9.37 -1.14
N LEU A 214 -10.89 -9.72 -1.90
CA LEU A 214 -10.92 -10.86 -2.82
C LEU A 214 -11.20 -12.17 -2.06
N ALA A 215 -10.66 -12.38 -0.86
CA ALA A 215 -10.82 -13.63 -0.12
C ALA A 215 -12.24 -13.87 0.43
N GLU A 216 -13.07 -12.82 0.56
CA GLU A 216 -14.43 -12.91 1.11
C GLU A 216 -14.49 -13.65 2.47
N PRO A 217 -13.75 -13.18 3.52
CA PRO A 217 -13.77 -13.82 4.83
C PRO A 217 -15.14 -13.74 5.49
N LEU A 218 -15.47 -14.76 6.28
CA LEU A 218 -16.69 -14.80 7.09
C LEU A 218 -16.62 -13.75 8.20
N SER A 219 -17.76 -13.22 8.62
CA SER A 219 -17.87 -12.14 9.63
C SER A 219 -17.26 -12.47 11.00
N GLY A 220 -17.08 -13.76 11.31
CA GLY A 220 -16.43 -14.22 12.54
C GLY A 220 -14.90 -14.21 12.50
N ALA A 221 -14.28 -14.00 11.32
CA ALA A 221 -12.83 -13.99 11.19
C ALA A 221 -12.23 -12.76 11.91
N ARG A 222 -11.32 -13.02 12.86
CA ARG A 222 -10.65 -11.99 13.68
C ARG A 222 -9.18 -11.81 13.33
N TYR A 223 -8.58 -12.83 12.70
CA TYR A 223 -7.18 -12.86 12.35
C TYR A 223 -6.98 -13.44 10.94
N VAL A 224 -5.90 -13.01 10.32
CA VAL A 224 -5.37 -13.60 9.08
C VAL A 224 -4.04 -14.27 9.42
N VAL A 225 -3.90 -15.54 9.04
CA VAL A 225 -2.69 -16.34 9.18
C VAL A 225 -2.00 -16.41 7.82
N PHE A 226 -0.69 -16.21 7.79
CA PHE A 226 0.14 -16.27 6.60
C PHE A 226 1.11 -17.44 6.74
N LYS A 227 1.25 -18.27 5.71
CA LYS A 227 2.28 -19.33 5.69
C LYS A 227 3.17 -19.20 4.48
N THR A 228 4.47 -19.40 4.70
CA THR A 228 5.47 -19.39 3.63
C THR A 228 5.51 -20.74 2.92
N ARG A 229 6.03 -20.73 1.68
CA ARG A 229 6.30 -21.95 0.93
C ARG A 229 7.42 -22.75 1.62
N MET A 230 7.27 -24.07 1.64
CA MET A 230 8.33 -25.00 2.07
C MET A 230 8.75 -25.86 0.90
N GLU A 231 10.03 -25.79 0.52
CA GLU A 231 10.66 -26.63 -0.50
C GLU A 231 11.99 -27.14 0.04
N PRO A 232 12.02 -28.25 0.82
CA PRO A 232 13.23 -28.74 1.49
C PRO A 232 14.45 -28.91 0.58
N ASP A 233 14.22 -29.30 -0.68
CA ASP A 233 15.30 -29.50 -1.67
C ASP A 233 15.94 -28.18 -2.13
N GLN A 234 15.25 -27.05 -2.00
CA GLN A 234 15.71 -25.72 -2.42
C GLN A 234 15.99 -24.79 -1.23
N MET A 235 15.46 -25.11 -0.06
CA MET A 235 15.49 -24.30 1.16
C MET A 235 16.27 -25.05 2.26
N PRO A 236 17.62 -25.02 2.22
CA PRO A 236 18.45 -25.83 3.12
C PRO A 236 18.25 -25.49 4.61
N GLY A 237 17.78 -24.29 4.92
CA GLY A 237 17.46 -23.87 6.29
C GLY A 237 16.31 -24.67 6.91
N LEU A 238 15.43 -25.29 6.11
CA LEU A 238 14.36 -26.16 6.60
C LEU A 238 14.88 -27.42 7.31
N ALA A 239 16.15 -27.81 7.10
CA ALA A 239 16.80 -28.89 7.85
C ALA A 239 16.96 -28.57 9.36
N GLN A 240 16.80 -27.31 9.76
CA GLN A 240 16.85 -26.88 11.15
C GLN A 240 15.53 -27.21 11.87
N ILE A 241 15.35 -28.49 12.23
CA ILE A 241 14.10 -29.05 12.79
C ILE A 241 13.68 -28.48 14.16
N TRP A 242 14.56 -27.71 14.82
CA TRP A 242 14.21 -27.00 16.05
C TRP A 242 13.37 -25.74 15.81
N TYR A 243 13.25 -25.29 14.55
CA TYR A 243 12.30 -24.24 14.20
C TYR A 243 10.93 -24.82 13.86
N PRO A 244 9.84 -24.09 14.18
CA PRO A 244 8.47 -24.53 13.93
C PRO A 244 8.06 -24.27 12.48
N TRP A 245 8.75 -24.88 11.51
CA TRP A 245 8.41 -24.77 10.08
C TRP A 245 6.98 -25.26 9.77
N PRO A 246 6.27 -24.68 8.79
CA PRO A 246 6.63 -23.53 7.93
C PRO A 246 6.69 -22.22 8.70
N TYR A 247 7.37 -21.22 8.13
CA TYR A 247 7.29 -19.87 8.68
C TYR A 247 5.84 -19.39 8.64
N THR A 248 5.30 -19.12 9.82
CA THR A 248 3.91 -18.76 10.02
C THR A 248 3.82 -17.41 10.69
N GLU A 249 3.02 -16.52 10.12
CA GLU A 249 2.75 -15.20 10.69
C GLU A 249 1.25 -14.94 10.83
N GLY A 250 0.90 -13.87 11.52
CA GLY A 250 -0.50 -13.47 11.66
C GLY A 250 -0.69 -12.00 11.97
N LEU A 251 -1.84 -11.48 11.54
CA LEU A 251 -2.30 -10.12 11.83
C LEU A 251 -3.74 -10.17 12.34
N ALA A 252 -4.08 -9.25 13.24
CA ALA A 252 -5.49 -8.99 13.54
C ALA A 252 -6.18 -8.39 12.30
N MET A 253 -7.48 -8.62 12.14
CA MET A 253 -8.21 -8.22 10.93
C MET A 253 -8.18 -6.70 10.70
N ASP A 254 -8.20 -5.90 11.76
CA ASP A 254 -8.06 -4.45 11.71
C ASP A 254 -6.66 -3.99 11.26
N GLU A 255 -5.61 -4.71 11.62
CA GLU A 255 -4.25 -4.50 11.08
C GLU A 255 -4.13 -4.93 9.63
N ALA A 256 -4.74 -6.08 9.29
CA ALA A 256 -4.65 -6.69 7.98
C ALA A 256 -5.41 -5.87 6.91
N THR A 257 -6.51 -5.22 7.32
CA THR A 257 -7.30 -4.32 6.48
C THR A 257 -6.84 -2.85 6.54
N HIS A 258 -5.84 -2.54 7.36
CA HIS A 258 -5.31 -1.18 7.47
C HIS A 258 -4.69 -0.72 6.14
N PRO A 259 -4.90 0.54 5.70
CA PRO A 259 -4.38 1.02 4.42
C PRO A 259 -2.87 0.90 4.24
N LEU A 260 -2.07 0.87 5.33
CA LEU A 260 -0.62 0.70 5.24
C LEU A 260 -0.15 -0.76 5.04
N ALA A 261 -0.98 -1.76 5.35
CA ALA A 261 -0.62 -3.16 5.16
C ALA A 261 -0.61 -3.51 3.67
N PHE A 262 0.43 -4.20 3.23
CA PHE A 262 0.75 -4.28 1.80
C PHE A 262 1.28 -5.66 1.43
N ILE A 263 0.95 -6.13 0.22
CA ILE A 263 1.56 -7.29 -0.39
C ILE A 263 2.50 -6.80 -1.50
N ALA A 264 3.80 -6.97 -1.27
CA ALA A 264 4.83 -6.64 -2.25
C ALA A 264 5.02 -7.77 -3.26
N THR A 265 5.07 -7.39 -4.53
CA THR A 265 5.42 -8.23 -5.69
C THR A 265 6.65 -7.69 -6.43
N GLY A 266 7.16 -6.53 -6.02
CA GLY A 266 8.36 -5.91 -6.59
C GLY A 266 9.01 -4.88 -5.68
N LEU A 267 10.17 -4.38 -6.11
CA LEU A 267 10.90 -3.25 -5.52
C LEU A 267 11.78 -2.59 -6.58
N TYR A 268 12.05 -1.29 -6.44
CA TYR A 268 12.87 -0.51 -7.39
C TYR A 268 12.46 -0.67 -8.87
N GLY A 269 11.16 -0.70 -9.15
CA GLY A 269 10.66 -0.86 -10.52
C GLY A 269 10.81 -2.27 -11.11
N LYS A 270 11.23 -3.26 -10.31
CA LYS A 270 11.52 -4.63 -10.76
C LYS A 270 10.71 -5.67 -9.98
N PRO A 271 10.45 -6.86 -10.57
CA PRO A 271 9.89 -7.99 -9.82
C PRO A 271 10.71 -8.31 -8.57
N LEU A 272 10.05 -8.84 -7.55
CA LEU A 272 10.70 -9.18 -6.29
C LEU A 272 11.74 -10.29 -6.55
N SER A 273 12.92 -10.17 -5.93
CA SER A 273 13.95 -11.19 -6.01
C SER A 273 13.72 -12.31 -4.96
N PRO A 274 14.23 -13.54 -5.20
CA PRO A 274 14.05 -14.65 -4.26
C PRO A 274 14.44 -14.31 -2.82
N GLN A 275 15.62 -13.72 -2.61
CA GLN A 275 16.13 -13.37 -1.27
C GLN A 275 15.25 -12.33 -0.53
N ASN A 276 14.47 -11.53 -1.26
CA ASN A 276 13.53 -10.58 -0.67
C ASN A 276 12.15 -11.21 -0.39
N GLY A 277 11.91 -12.45 -0.81
CA GLY A 277 10.68 -13.20 -0.54
C GLY A 277 9.71 -13.24 -1.71
N ALA A 278 10.23 -13.31 -2.93
CA ALA A 278 9.42 -13.48 -4.12
C ALA A 278 8.54 -14.74 -4.09
N PRO A 279 7.45 -14.76 -4.87
CA PRO A 279 6.87 -13.65 -5.64
C PRO A 279 5.87 -12.79 -4.84
N LEU A 280 5.46 -13.25 -3.65
CA LEU A 280 4.49 -12.59 -2.78
C LEU A 280 5.07 -12.41 -1.37
N ARG A 281 5.20 -11.16 -0.91
CA ARG A 281 5.73 -10.82 0.41
C ARG A 281 4.77 -9.91 1.17
N LEU A 282 4.48 -10.24 2.42
CA LEU A 282 3.77 -9.33 3.33
C LEU A 282 4.70 -8.18 3.76
N VAL A 283 4.19 -6.95 3.78
CA VAL A 283 4.90 -5.76 4.27
C VAL A 283 4.00 -4.99 5.24
N VAL A 284 4.46 -4.85 6.50
CA VAL A 284 3.73 -4.15 7.56
C VAL A 284 4.66 -3.11 8.20
N PRO A 285 4.67 -1.86 7.69
CA PRO A 285 5.80 -0.94 7.89
C PRO A 285 5.95 -0.42 9.32
N TRP A 286 4.91 -0.49 10.15
CA TRP A 286 4.95 -0.04 11.54
C TRP A 286 5.38 -1.12 12.55
N LYS A 287 5.59 -2.35 12.07
CA LYS A 287 5.99 -3.52 12.88
C LYS A 287 7.44 -3.90 12.60
N TYR A 288 8.02 -4.69 13.50
CA TYR A 288 9.34 -5.28 13.25
C TYR A 288 9.33 -6.22 12.05
N GLY A 289 10.47 -6.30 11.37
CA GLY A 289 10.63 -6.93 10.06
C GLY A 289 10.20 -8.41 9.99
N PHE A 290 10.21 -9.14 11.11
CA PHE A 290 9.76 -10.52 11.16
C PHE A 290 8.24 -10.66 10.90
N LYS A 291 7.44 -9.63 11.16
CA LYS A 291 6.01 -9.61 10.81
C LYS A 291 5.75 -9.53 9.30
N SER A 292 6.77 -9.22 8.51
CA SER A 292 6.72 -9.10 7.04
C SER A 292 7.16 -10.41 6.38
N ALA A 293 6.28 -11.42 6.43
CA ALA A 293 6.53 -12.77 5.93
C ALA A 293 6.86 -12.80 4.43
N LYS A 294 7.74 -13.73 4.05
CA LYS A 294 8.27 -13.91 2.69
C LYS A 294 7.56 -15.04 1.95
N SER A 295 7.54 -15.00 0.62
CA SER A 295 7.20 -16.16 -0.21
C SER A 295 5.90 -16.84 0.23
N LEU A 296 4.83 -16.06 0.31
CA LEU A 296 3.52 -16.50 0.79
C LEU A 296 2.96 -17.61 -0.10
N ALA A 297 2.64 -18.74 0.53
CA ALA A 297 1.99 -19.89 -0.10
C ALA A 297 0.51 -19.99 0.29
N SER A 298 0.14 -19.55 1.50
CA SER A 298 -1.26 -19.49 1.90
C SER A 298 -1.62 -18.30 2.80
N ILE A 299 -2.89 -17.93 2.74
CA ILE A 299 -3.58 -17.10 3.72
C ILE A 299 -4.79 -17.86 4.27
N SER A 300 -4.95 -17.86 5.59
CA SER A 300 -6.03 -18.55 6.29
C SER A 300 -6.73 -17.59 7.24
N PHE A 301 -8.06 -17.60 7.28
CA PHE A 301 -8.84 -16.75 8.18
C PHE A 301 -9.31 -17.53 9.41
N THR A 302 -9.22 -16.93 10.60
CA THR A 302 -9.58 -17.60 11.86
C THR A 302 -10.10 -16.60 12.89
N ASP A 303 -10.88 -17.08 13.85
CA ASP A 303 -11.38 -16.35 15.02
C ASP A 303 -10.41 -16.40 16.20
N GLN A 304 -9.42 -17.31 16.17
CA GLN A 304 -8.43 -17.49 17.22
C GLN A 304 -7.09 -16.85 16.87
N ARG A 305 -6.45 -16.18 17.83
CA ARG A 305 -5.12 -15.57 17.61
C ARG A 305 -4.09 -16.68 17.33
N PRO A 306 -3.42 -16.70 16.17
CA PRO A 306 -2.38 -17.69 15.89
C PRO A 306 -1.12 -17.38 16.71
N LYS A 307 -0.33 -18.41 17.01
CA LYS A 307 1.06 -18.21 17.46
C LYS A 307 1.98 -18.07 16.26
N THR A 308 2.77 -17.01 16.21
CA THR A 308 3.67 -16.76 15.07
C THR A 308 5.01 -17.47 15.22
N PHE A 309 5.78 -17.59 14.14
CA PHE A 309 7.02 -18.35 14.08
C PHE A 309 8.04 -17.91 15.15
N TRP A 310 8.29 -16.61 15.25
CA TRP A 310 9.22 -16.08 16.25
C TRP A 310 8.62 -16.05 17.66
N GLU A 311 7.30 -15.85 17.81
CA GLU A 311 6.62 -15.98 19.11
C GLU A 311 6.76 -17.41 19.67
N GLN A 312 6.70 -18.43 18.81
CA GLN A 312 6.93 -19.82 19.21
C GLN A 312 8.40 -20.12 19.51
N THR A 313 9.30 -19.59 18.69
CA THR A 313 10.76 -19.82 18.81
C THR A 313 11.34 -19.14 20.05
N GLY A 314 10.89 -17.92 20.35
CA GLY A 314 11.40 -17.10 21.45
C GLY A 314 10.28 -16.32 22.14
N PRO A 315 9.38 -16.97 22.90
CA PRO A 315 8.20 -16.32 23.50
C PRO A 315 8.50 -15.25 24.55
N ARG A 316 9.76 -15.15 25.00
CA ARG A 316 10.24 -14.10 25.91
C ARG A 316 10.81 -12.88 25.17
N GLU A 317 11.03 -13.01 23.87
CA GLU A 317 11.71 -12.03 23.02
C GLU A 317 10.80 -11.45 21.93
N TYR A 318 9.88 -12.27 21.44
CA TYR A 318 8.99 -11.94 20.33
C TYR A 318 7.54 -12.27 20.66
N GLY A 319 6.66 -11.38 20.23
CA GLY A 319 5.26 -11.37 20.54
C GLY A 319 4.44 -11.11 19.29
N PHE A 320 3.14 -11.35 19.39
CA PHE A 320 2.26 -11.31 18.24
C PHE A 320 2.16 -9.92 17.60
N TRP A 321 2.02 -8.86 18.41
CA TRP A 321 1.80 -7.52 17.89
C TRP A 321 3.06 -6.91 17.30
N ALA A 322 4.20 -7.02 18.00
CA ALA A 322 5.52 -6.64 17.51
C ALA A 322 5.60 -5.22 16.88
N ASN A 323 4.87 -4.26 17.44
CA ASN A 323 4.92 -2.87 16.99
C ASN A 323 6.29 -2.26 17.33
N VAL A 324 6.87 -1.51 16.39
CA VAL A 324 8.16 -0.84 16.64
C VAL A 324 7.99 0.20 17.74
N ASN A 325 8.77 0.08 18.81
CA ASN A 325 8.76 1.03 19.91
C ASN A 325 10.19 1.23 20.46
N PRO A 326 10.73 2.46 20.44
CA PRO A 326 12.08 2.73 20.93
C PRO A 326 12.23 2.56 22.46
N ASP A 327 11.12 2.71 23.21
CA ASP A 327 11.12 2.70 24.67
C ASP A 327 11.04 1.27 25.24
N VAL A 328 10.77 0.28 24.40
CA VAL A 328 10.67 -1.13 24.79
C VAL A 328 11.85 -1.91 24.21
N SER A 329 12.85 -2.16 25.06
CA SER A 329 14.08 -2.84 24.67
C SER A 329 13.91 -4.34 24.56
N HIS A 330 14.52 -4.94 23.54
CA HIS A 330 14.70 -6.39 23.44
C HIS A 330 15.47 -6.93 24.64
N PRO A 331 15.19 -8.17 25.13
CA PRO A 331 15.88 -8.69 26.31
C PRO A 331 17.41 -8.69 26.21
N ARG A 332 17.94 -8.65 24.98
CA ARG A 332 19.38 -8.68 24.67
C ARG A 332 19.95 -7.35 24.18
N TRP A 333 19.13 -6.36 23.79
CA TRP A 333 19.63 -5.08 23.28
C TRP A 333 18.56 -3.97 23.29
N SER A 334 19.00 -2.71 23.32
CA SER A 334 18.11 -1.56 23.22
C SER A 334 17.49 -1.42 21.83
N GLN A 335 16.21 -1.00 21.79
CA GLN A 335 15.51 -0.65 20.55
C GLN A 335 15.49 0.86 20.27
N ALA A 336 16.15 1.68 21.11
CA ALA A 336 16.10 3.15 21.04
C ALA A 336 16.76 3.75 19.78
N SER A 337 17.68 3.03 19.15
CA SER A 337 18.32 3.43 17.90
C SER A 337 18.43 2.28 16.90
N GLU A 338 18.59 2.61 15.63
CA GLU A 338 18.75 1.66 14.54
C GLU A 338 19.88 2.08 13.59
N ARG A 339 20.61 1.10 13.08
CA ARG A 339 21.62 1.29 12.04
C ARG A 339 20.95 1.39 10.66
N LEU A 340 21.33 2.38 9.86
CA LEU A 340 20.91 2.49 8.46
C LEU A 340 21.78 1.60 7.59
N ILE A 341 21.18 0.59 6.95
CA ILE A 341 21.94 -0.28 6.05
C ILE A 341 22.45 0.51 4.84
N GLY A 342 23.72 0.29 4.48
CA GLY A 342 24.47 1.08 3.49
C GLY A 342 25.44 2.08 4.12
N SER A 343 25.41 2.23 5.46
CA SER A 343 26.32 3.05 6.26
C SER A 343 26.51 2.46 7.67
N ASP A 344 27.40 3.08 8.45
CA ASP A 344 27.53 2.83 9.90
C ASP A 344 26.72 3.81 10.76
N GLU A 345 25.94 4.70 10.13
CA GLU A 345 25.11 5.67 10.82
C GLU A 345 24.03 4.98 11.66
N ARG A 346 23.87 5.44 12.91
CA ARG A 346 22.74 5.08 13.76
C ARG A 346 21.84 6.28 13.96
N VAL A 347 20.54 6.07 13.79
CA VAL A 347 19.50 7.09 14.00
C VAL A 347 18.54 6.66 15.11
N PRO A 348 17.85 7.59 15.79
CA PRO A 348 16.79 7.25 16.73
C PRO A 348 15.68 6.43 16.05
N THR A 349 15.22 5.36 16.71
CA THR A 349 14.04 4.61 16.26
C THR A 349 12.79 5.44 16.57
N LEU A 350 11.86 5.50 15.62
CA LEU A 350 10.59 6.21 15.80
C LEU A 350 9.51 5.22 16.26
N LEU A 351 8.60 5.67 17.12
CA LEU A 351 7.42 4.91 17.51
C LEU A 351 6.59 4.54 16.27
N TYR A 352 6.12 3.29 16.21
CA TYR A 352 5.46 2.71 15.04
C TYR A 352 6.26 2.90 13.75
N ASN A 353 7.60 2.94 13.85
CA ASN A 353 8.53 3.19 12.75
C ASN A 353 8.26 4.50 11.99
N GLY A 354 7.67 5.50 12.65
CA GLY A 354 7.32 6.79 12.05
C GLY A 354 5.88 6.86 11.51
N TYR A 355 5.06 5.83 11.71
CA TYR A 355 3.67 5.78 11.25
C TYR A 355 2.65 6.00 12.38
N ALA A 356 3.06 6.64 13.48
CA ALA A 356 2.24 6.74 14.69
C ALA A 356 0.90 7.44 14.46
N GLU A 357 0.87 8.53 13.69
CA GLU A 357 -0.37 9.25 13.36
C GLU A 357 -1.39 8.37 12.62
N GLN A 358 -0.91 7.39 11.86
CA GLN A 358 -1.75 6.52 11.04
C GLN A 358 -2.25 5.30 11.82
N VAL A 359 -1.40 4.70 12.67
CA VAL A 359 -1.69 3.38 13.26
C VAL A 359 -1.97 3.38 14.76
N ALA A 360 -1.69 4.48 15.49
CA ALA A 360 -1.85 4.47 16.95
C ALA A 360 -3.30 4.15 17.39
N SER A 361 -4.29 4.60 16.62
CA SER A 361 -5.70 4.36 16.89
C SER A 361 -6.10 2.87 16.88
N LEU A 362 -5.38 2.02 16.13
CA LEU A 362 -5.59 0.55 16.11
C LEU A 362 -5.33 -0.11 17.47
N TYR A 363 -4.56 0.55 18.33
CA TYR A 363 -4.10 -0.01 19.60
C TYR A 363 -4.74 0.65 20.81
N THR A 364 -5.60 1.65 20.60
CA THR A 364 -6.38 2.28 21.66
C THR A 364 -7.24 1.24 22.37
N GLY A 365 -7.16 1.17 23.70
CA GLY A 365 -7.91 0.20 24.50
C GLY A 365 -7.27 -1.19 24.62
N ARG A 366 -6.12 -1.44 23.99
CA ARG A 366 -5.35 -2.71 24.09
C ARG A 366 -4.23 -2.68 25.14
N SER A 367 -4.36 -1.87 26.19
CA SER A 367 -3.29 -1.65 27.18
C SER A 367 -2.89 -2.90 27.98
N ARG A 368 -3.74 -3.93 28.01
CA ARG A 368 -3.46 -5.22 28.66
C ARG A 368 -2.66 -6.19 27.78
N GLU A 369 -2.45 -5.85 26.52
CA GLU A 369 -1.76 -6.70 25.55
C GLU A 369 -0.28 -6.31 25.42
N LYS A 370 0.57 -7.30 25.10
CA LYS A 370 2.00 -7.07 24.83
C LYS A 370 2.20 -6.55 23.40
N LEU A 371 2.05 -5.24 23.22
CA LEU A 371 1.95 -4.62 21.90
C LEU A 371 3.28 -4.51 21.11
N PHE A 372 4.44 -4.57 21.77
CA PHE A 372 5.71 -4.13 21.18
C PHE A 372 6.71 -5.26 20.94
N MET A 373 6.83 -6.19 21.87
CA MET A 373 7.72 -7.34 21.78
C MET A 373 7.12 -8.58 22.40
#